data_AF-A0A264W079-F1
#
_entry.id   AF-A0A264W079-F1
#
_cell.length_a   1.000
_cell.length_b   1.000
_cell.length_c   1.000
_cell.angle_alpha   90.00
_cell.angle_beta   90.00
_cell.angle_gamma   90.00
#
_symmetry.space_group_name_H-M   'P 1'
#
loop_
_entity.id
_entity.type
_entity.pdbx_description
1 polymer ?
#
loop_
_entity_poly.entity_id
_entity_poly.type
_entity_poly.pdbx_seq_one_letter_code
_entity_poly.pdbx_strand_id
1 'polypeptide(L)'
;MIQKPRLKRWFAYPKFTIWLVVFVMLVSAQIYWFNERLTPTYLRYAEVQTNKIASMVISKAINGRIANVLDVNEIIEHVPGDQESMVTTRFNTEIINRVLSDTNRLVQSHLEQAEAGDLSSC
;
A
#
# COMPACT_ATOMS: atom_id res chain seq x y z
N MET A 1 -8.16 77.22 -17.04
CA MET A 1 -7.85 76.16 -18.01
C MET A 1 -7.52 74.89 -17.23
N ILE A 2 -8.41 73.90 -17.16
CA ILE A 2 -8.14 72.60 -16.50
C ILE A 2 -8.67 71.51 -17.43
N GLN A 3 -7.78 70.83 -18.14
CA GLN A 3 -8.14 69.65 -18.93
C GLN A 3 -8.02 68.40 -18.07
N LYS A 4 -9.13 67.64 -17.95
CA LYS A 4 -9.18 66.32 -17.30
C LYS A 4 -8.52 65.26 -18.19
N PRO A 5 -7.69 64.34 -17.66
CA PRO A 5 -7.19 63.21 -18.43
C PRO A 5 -8.30 62.15 -18.57
N ARG A 6 -8.58 61.74 -19.81
CA ARG A 6 -9.53 60.67 -20.15
C ARG A 6 -8.91 59.30 -19.84
N LEU A 7 -8.92 58.91 -18.57
CA LEU A 7 -8.45 57.59 -18.13
C LEU A 7 -9.58 56.56 -18.20
N LYS A 8 -10.01 56.14 -19.39
CA LYS A 8 -10.78 54.88 -19.53
C LYS A 8 -10.99 54.50 -20.99
N ARG A 9 -10.17 53.58 -21.50
CA ARG A 9 -10.52 52.74 -22.67
C ARG A 9 -9.56 51.55 -22.87
N TRP A 10 -9.27 50.82 -21.79
CA TRP A 10 -8.50 49.56 -21.90
C TRP A 10 -9.39 48.31 -22.02
N PHE A 11 -10.69 48.42 -21.74
CA PHE A 11 -11.66 47.31 -21.74
C PHE A 11 -12.47 47.16 -23.04
N ALA A 12 -11.86 47.36 -24.22
CA ALA A 12 -12.61 47.38 -25.49
C ALA A 12 -12.14 46.34 -26.53
N TYR A 13 -11.80 45.12 -26.11
CA TYR A 13 -11.70 43.98 -27.04
C TYR A 13 -12.57 42.81 -26.56
N PRO A 14 -13.88 42.80 -26.86
CA PRO A 14 -14.78 41.70 -26.47
C PRO A 14 -14.29 40.34 -26.99
N LYS A 15 -13.54 40.33 -28.09
CA LYS A 15 -12.95 39.12 -28.70
C LYS A 15 -11.88 38.47 -27.81
N PHE A 16 -11.07 39.25 -27.10
CA PHE A 16 -10.01 38.72 -26.23
C PHE A 16 -10.59 38.07 -24.97
N THR A 17 -11.59 38.71 -24.36
CA THR A 17 -12.30 38.13 -23.20
C THR A 17 -13.00 36.82 -23.57
N ILE A 18 -13.65 36.75 -24.74
CA ILE A 18 -14.29 35.51 -25.21
C ILE A 18 -13.24 34.41 -25.41
N TRP A 19 -12.12 34.72 -26.05
CA TRP A 19 -11.03 33.75 -26.26
C TRP A 19 -10.46 33.22 -24.94
N LEU A 20 -10.24 34.11 -23.96
CA LEU A 20 -9.76 33.74 -22.63
C LEU A 20 -10.74 32.80 -21.91
N VAL A 21 -12.05 33.10 -21.96
CA VAL A 21 -13.07 32.27 -21.31
C VAL A 21 -13.17 30.89 -21.95
N VAL A 22 -13.12 30.81 -23.28
CA VAL A 22 -13.12 29.54 -24.01
C VAL A 22 -11.85 28.73 -23.70
N PHE A 23 -10.70 29.39 -23.64
CA PHE A 23 -9.43 28.76 -23.28
C PHE A 23 -9.49 28.13 -21.88
N VAL A 24 -9.97 28.89 -20.89
CA VAL A 24 -10.12 28.37 -19.51
C VAL A 24 -11.12 27.21 -19.47
N MET A 25 -12.25 27.31 -20.15
CA MET A 25 -13.21 26.19 -20.23
C MET A 25 -12.61 24.93 -20.85
N LEU A 26 -11.82 25.06 -21.92
CA LEU A 26 -11.15 23.93 -22.56
C LEU A 26 -10.14 23.27 -21.61
N VAL A 27 -9.34 24.06 -20.90
CA VAL A 27 -8.38 23.54 -19.90
C VAL A 27 -9.11 22.82 -18.77
N SER A 28 -10.18 23.40 -18.22
CA SER A 28 -10.98 22.78 -17.17
C SER A 28 -11.64 21.47 -17.65
N ALA A 29 -12.16 21.45 -18.88
CA ALA A 29 -12.73 20.24 -19.47
C ALA A 29 -11.68 19.14 -19.67
N GLN A 30 -10.46 19.52 -20.06
CA GLN A 30 -9.32 18.61 -20.19
C GLN A 30 -8.95 17.99 -18.84
N ILE A 31 -8.86 18.80 -17.77
CA ILE A 31 -8.58 18.31 -16.41
C ILE A 31 -9.67 17.34 -15.96
N TYR A 32 -10.94 17.65 -16.19
CA TYR A 32 -12.05 16.77 -15.84
C TYR A 32 -11.99 15.42 -16.59
N TRP A 33 -11.74 15.46 -17.91
CA TRP A 33 -11.61 14.25 -18.72
C TRP A 33 -10.39 13.40 -18.33
N PHE A 34 -9.29 14.07 -17.98
CA PHE A 34 -8.09 13.42 -17.50
C PHE A 34 -8.28 12.78 -16.13
N ASN A 35 -8.94 13.46 -15.20
CA ASN A 35 -9.21 12.93 -13.86
C ASN A 35 -9.91 11.56 -13.91
N GLU A 36 -10.88 11.39 -14.80
CA GLU A 36 -11.63 10.14 -14.94
C GLU A 36 -10.77 8.99 -15.51
N ARG A 37 -9.77 9.29 -16.35
CA ARG A 37 -8.95 8.26 -17.04
C ARG A 37 -7.59 7.98 -16.38
N LEU A 38 -6.99 8.98 -15.76
CA LEU A 38 -5.69 8.85 -15.10
C LEU A 38 -5.83 8.18 -13.73
N THR A 39 -6.90 8.49 -12.99
CA THR A 39 -7.19 7.87 -11.69
C THR A 39 -7.13 6.34 -11.72
N PRO A 40 -7.87 5.63 -12.60
CA PRO A 40 -7.81 4.16 -12.63
C PRO A 40 -6.44 3.62 -13.06
N THR A 41 -5.70 4.36 -13.88
CA THR A 41 -4.38 3.94 -14.36
C THR A 41 -3.32 4.06 -13.25
N TYR A 42 -3.32 5.17 -12.52
CA TYR A 42 -2.42 5.38 -11.39
C TYR A 42 -2.78 4.46 -10.21
N LEU A 43 -4.06 4.27 -9.92
CA LEU A 43 -4.50 3.31 -8.89
C LEU A 43 -4.03 1.90 -9.22
N ARG A 44 -4.19 1.43 -10.46
CA ARG A 44 -3.74 0.09 -10.86
C ARG A 44 -2.23 -0.07 -10.70
N TYR A 45 -1.44 0.94 -11.05
CA TYR A 45 0.01 0.90 -10.89
C TYR A 45 0.42 0.90 -9.40
N ALA A 46 -0.24 1.71 -8.58
CA ALA A 46 -0.05 1.72 -7.14
C ALA A 46 -0.43 0.37 -6.52
N GLU A 47 -1.57 -0.20 -6.89
CA GLU A 47 -2.08 -1.47 -6.39
C GLU A 47 -1.13 -2.64 -6.71
N VAL A 48 -0.57 -2.70 -7.92
CA VAL A 48 0.42 -3.72 -8.28
C VAL A 48 1.70 -3.59 -7.44
N GLN A 49 2.18 -2.36 -7.22
CA GLN A 49 3.35 -2.13 -6.38
C GLN A 49 3.09 -2.46 -4.90
N THR A 50 1.95 -2.03 -4.35
CA THR A 50 1.55 -2.36 -2.97
C THR A 50 1.45 -3.86 -2.77
N ASN A 51 0.81 -4.59 -3.69
CA ASN A 51 0.72 -6.05 -3.62
C ASN A 51 2.09 -6.74 -3.67
N LYS A 52 3.02 -6.23 -4.49
CA LYS A 52 4.39 -6.74 -4.56
C LYS A 52 5.13 -6.54 -3.23
N ILE A 53 5.04 -5.34 -2.64
CA ILE A 53 5.68 -5.03 -1.35
C ILE A 53 5.07 -5.87 -0.23
N ALA A 54 3.74 -5.95 -0.16
CA ALA A 54 3.04 -6.78 0.83
C ALA A 54 3.46 -8.25 0.75
N SER A 55 3.53 -8.82 -0.47
CA SER A 55 3.95 -10.22 -0.65
C SER A 55 5.40 -10.46 -0.19
N MET A 56 6.30 -9.52 -0.47
CA MET A 56 7.70 -9.58 -0.05
C MET A 56 7.83 -9.54 1.47
N VAL A 57 7.13 -8.59 2.10
CA VAL A 57 7.07 -8.43 3.57
C VAL A 57 6.55 -9.68 4.25
N ILE A 58 5.44 -10.24 3.77
CA ILE A 58 4.84 -11.47 4.31
C ILE A 58 5.84 -12.62 4.22
N SER A 59 6.47 -12.80 3.06
CA SER A 59 7.45 -13.86 2.86
C SER A 59 8.64 -13.72 3.81
N LYS A 60 9.15 -12.51 4.00
CA LYS A 60 10.26 -12.24 4.92
C LYS A 60 9.89 -12.47 6.38
N ALA A 61 8.69 -12.07 6.79
CA ALA A 61 8.19 -12.30 8.15
C ALA A 61 8.00 -13.80 8.45
N ILE A 62 7.42 -14.55 7.50
CA ILE A 62 7.23 -16.00 7.64
C ILE A 62 8.58 -16.70 7.70
N ASN A 63 9.46 -16.45 6.74
CA ASN A 63 10.77 -17.10 6.69
C ASN A 63 11.62 -16.73 7.91
N GLY A 64 11.60 -15.46 8.33
CA GLY A 64 12.33 -14.99 9.50
C GLY A 64 11.84 -15.62 10.80
N ARG A 65 10.56 -15.96 10.92
CA ARG A 65 10.00 -16.56 12.15
C ARG A 65 10.03 -18.09 12.14
N ILE A 66 9.68 -18.73 11.02
CA ILE A 66 9.71 -20.18 10.89
C ILE A 66 11.15 -20.69 10.92
N ALA A 67 12.09 -20.05 10.21
CA ALA A 67 13.48 -20.51 10.19
C ALA A 67 14.22 -20.31 11.53
N ASN A 68 13.83 -19.31 12.34
CA ASN A 68 14.52 -19.01 13.60
C ASN A 68 13.89 -19.66 14.83
N VAL A 69 12.59 -19.98 14.81
CA VAL A 69 11.86 -20.43 16.03
C VAL A 69 11.30 -21.84 15.89
N LEU A 70 11.29 -22.42 14.68
CA LEU A 70 10.75 -23.75 14.46
C LEU A 70 11.87 -24.78 14.33
N ASP A 71 12.34 -25.33 15.46
CA ASP A 71 13.00 -26.64 15.41
C ASP A 71 11.89 -27.70 15.31
N VAL A 72 11.88 -28.45 14.21
CA VAL A 72 10.87 -29.49 13.94
C VAL A 72 10.87 -30.56 15.04
N ASN A 73 11.98 -30.71 15.75
CA ASN A 73 12.11 -31.60 16.89
C ASN A 73 11.32 -31.14 18.14
N GLU A 74 11.05 -29.84 18.30
CA GLU A 74 10.27 -29.31 19.44
C GLU A 74 8.74 -29.44 19.23
N ILE A 75 8.29 -29.61 17.99
CA ILE A 75 6.86 -29.74 17.66
C ILE A 75 6.38 -31.20 17.72
N ILE A 76 7.29 -32.15 17.50
CA ILE A 76 7.00 -33.59 17.42
C ILE A 76 7.38 -34.24 18.75
N GLU A 77 6.46 -34.24 19.70
CA GLU A 77 6.67 -34.94 20.98
C GLU A 77 6.45 -36.44 20.78
N HIS A 78 7.52 -37.23 20.98
CA HIS A 78 7.46 -38.68 20.99
C HIS A 78 6.92 -39.15 22.34
N VAL A 79 5.60 -39.34 22.43
CA VAL A 79 5.00 -39.96 23.61
C VAL A 79 5.04 -41.48 23.40
N PRO A 80 5.78 -42.26 24.20
CA PRO A 80 5.74 -43.71 24.10
C PRO A 80 4.33 -44.19 24.44
N GLY A 81 3.67 -44.84 23.49
CA GLY A 81 2.40 -45.51 23.72
C GLY A 81 2.61 -46.79 24.52
N ASP A 82 1.70 -47.07 25.46
CA ASP A 82 1.68 -48.27 26.32
C ASP A 82 1.55 -49.62 25.57
N GLN A 83 1.64 -49.63 24.24
CA GLN A 83 1.67 -50.84 23.43
C GLN A 83 2.68 -50.68 22.28
N GLU A 84 3.47 -51.74 22.09
CA GLU A 84 4.74 -51.90 21.34
C GLU A 84 4.78 -51.46 19.86
N SER A 85 3.84 -50.65 19.36
CA SER A 85 3.82 -50.25 17.95
C SER A 85 3.07 -48.95 17.61
N MET A 86 2.64 -48.14 18.57
CA MET A 86 2.05 -46.82 18.27
C MET A 86 2.88 -45.66 18.82
N VAL A 87 3.78 -45.14 18.00
CA VAL A 87 4.33 -43.79 18.16
C VAL A 87 3.19 -42.82 17.85
N THR A 88 2.45 -42.39 18.87
CA THR A 88 1.49 -41.30 18.70
C THR A 88 2.27 -40.00 18.66
N THR A 89 2.60 -39.52 17.46
CA THR A 89 3.15 -38.18 17.25
C THR A 89 2.15 -37.15 17.80
N ARG A 90 2.46 -36.55 18.95
CA ARG A 90 1.64 -35.47 19.51
C ARG A 90 2.26 -34.13 19.14
N PHE A 91 1.46 -33.27 18.53
CA PHE A 91 1.88 -31.93 18.15
C PHE A 91 1.61 -30.94 19.28
N ASN A 92 2.64 -30.23 19.74
CA ASN A 92 2.47 -29.19 20.75
C ASN A 92 1.70 -27.98 20.14
N THR A 93 0.40 -27.92 20.41
CA THR A 93 -0.50 -26.89 19.86
C THR A 93 -0.24 -25.51 20.47
N GLU A 94 0.35 -25.44 21.66
CA GLU A 94 0.75 -24.17 22.30
C GLU A 94 1.88 -23.48 21.51
N ILE A 95 2.90 -24.24 21.10
CA ILE A 95 4.01 -23.73 20.28
C ILE A 95 3.49 -23.27 18.92
N ILE A 96 2.61 -24.05 18.29
CA ILE A 96 1.99 -23.70 17.00
C ILE A 96 1.22 -22.38 17.11
N ASN A 97 0.37 -22.23 18.13
CA ASN A 97 -0.42 -21.01 18.33
C ASN A 97 0.46 -19.79 18.63
N ARG A 98 1.53 -19.98 19.41
CA ARG A 98 2.49 -18.90 19.69
C ARG A 98 3.22 -18.43 18.44
N VAL A 99 3.71 -19.37 17.62
CA VAL A 99 4.40 -19.06 16.36
C VAL A 99 3.46 -18.38 15.37
N LEU A 100 2.22 -18.85 15.26
CA LEU A 100 1.20 -18.23 14.40
C LEU A 100 0.91 -16.78 14.83
N SER A 101 0.72 -16.56 16.14
CA SER A 101 0.48 -15.22 16.69
C SER A 101 1.67 -14.29 16.45
N ASP A 102 2.88 -14.77 16.71
CA ASP A 102 4.08 -13.97 16.51
C ASP A 102 4.39 -13.67 15.04
N THR A 103 4.10 -14.61 14.14
CA THR A 103 4.25 -14.39 12.69
C THR A 103 3.26 -13.34 12.20
N ASN A 104 1.99 -13.41 12.64
CA ASN A 104 1.00 -12.39 12.30
C ASN A 104 1.40 -11.00 12.82
N ARG A 105 1.91 -10.92 14.06
CA ARG A 105 2.40 -9.67 14.64
C ARG A 105 3.58 -9.11 13.85
N LEU A 106 4.50 -9.96 13.41
CA LEU A 106 5.65 -9.55 12.61
C LEU A 106 5.23 -9.04 11.22
N VAL A 107 4.33 -9.76 10.54
CA VAL A 107 3.72 -9.33 9.28
C VAL A 107 3.07 -7.96 9.45
N GLN A 108 2.24 -7.79 10.48
CA GLN A 108 1.56 -6.52 10.74
C GLN A 108 2.55 -5.37 10.98
N SER A 109 3.58 -5.60 11.79
CA SER A 109 4.60 -4.57 12.06
C SER A 109 5.38 -4.14 10.81
N HIS A 110 5.68 -5.08 9.91
CA HIS A 110 6.38 -4.76 8.67
C HIS A 110 5.46 -4.10 7.63
N LEU A 111 4.17 -4.44 7.61
CA LEU A 111 3.18 -3.73 6.79
C LEU A 111 3.00 -2.29 7.26
N GLU A 112 2.94 -2.04 8.57
CA GLU A 112 2.88 -0.69 9.14
C GLU A 112 4.13 0.15 8.80
N GLN A 113 5.32 -0.46 8.84
CA GLN A 113 6.57 0.20 8.42
C GLN A 113 6.57 0.52 6.91
N ALA A 114 6.09 -0.41 6.08
CA ALA A 114 5.96 -0.19 4.64
C ALA A 114 4.93 0.90 4.31
N GLU A 115 3.83 0.99 5.05
CA GLU A 115 2.84 2.09 4.92
C GLU A 115 3.44 3.44 5.31
N ALA A 116 4.28 3.48 6.35
CA ALA A 116 5.01 4.67 6.77
C ALA A 116 6.14 5.09 5.79
N GLY A 117 6.39 4.31 4.74
CA GLY A 117 7.43 4.57 3.73
C GLY A 117 8.83 4.08 4.15
N ASP A 118 8.95 3.37 5.27
CA ASP A 118 10.20 2.76 5.72
C ASP A 118 10.33 1.34 5.17
N LEU A 119 10.92 1.25 3.97
CA LEU A 119 11.20 -0.02 3.30
C LEU A 119 12.58 -0.59 3.68
N SER A 120 13.33 0.04 4.59
CA SER A 120 14.70 -0.39 4.93
C SER A 120 14.74 -1.74 5.67
N SER A 121 13.65 -2.07 6.36
CA SER A 121 13.44 -3.32 7.09
C SER A 121 12.95 -4.47 6.20
N CYS A 122 12.47 -4.16 4.99
CA CYS A 122 11.84 -5.11 4.06
C CYS A 122 12.85 -5.96 3.28
#